data_AF-A0A0M4SRV5-F1
#
_entry.id   AF-A0A0M4SRV5-F1
#
_cell.length_a   1.000
_cell.length_b   1.000
_cell.length_c   1.000
_cell.angle_alpha   90.00
_cell.angle_beta   90.00
_cell.angle_gamma   90.00
#
_symmetry.space_group_name_H-M   'P 1'
#
loop_
_entity.id
_entity.type
_entity.pdbx_description
1 polymer ?
#
loop_
_entity_poly.entity_id
_entity_poly.type
_entity_poly.pdbx_seq_one_letter_code
_entity_poly.pdbx_strand_id
1 'polypeptide(L)'
;MSDLFNPGLGLAQNQLSAFSSLNNFWNLFDSAFGKEYNRSITKNRRSQWQSGDFFQLRQIEVIDSKVLGNINGAYASAVETSDPDVLNFNITFNDPSGKFSAYYSAIKSHILAAGASWDKYITGNADLEIIVNFSNPEPTATGRSLTSSFVHKNGTLSVYEPGAISEIRTGVDPNGATPDIEFNFNPDYLVKELWFDPDPVTRTTSVPINKTDAVSLLLHEFGHVFGFNAWKDNFDGTLSGNYQSTFDEKVVFDGSNFFFVGKQATSVYGSPVPLTFGNITHVGNDGSRPGVNLIRDLMNGVKFYRGFRYNISSLNVAILKDVGVPIIDVPIVGLSSANQTIFEGTGVDNQLSGGDHNDNLNGRDGNGTLVGGNDIVVSGVGSDRLTGGTGSKKFVFSSQGEGIDPITDFNSVDDFLAVQTLLTHLNYTGIDPIADGYIRGIQSESSTLIQFDIDGLNGNSIFSTLATISNFIASNFSLNNLIF
;
A
#
# COMPACT_ATOMS: atom_id res chain seq x y z
N MET A 1 25.31 -43.46 6.10
CA MET A 1 25.04 -42.90 4.75
C MET A 1 25.53 -41.46 4.65
N SER A 2 26.69 -41.13 5.24
CA SER A 2 27.12 -39.75 5.51
C SER A 2 28.32 -39.25 4.70
N ASP A 3 28.91 -40.06 3.80
CA ASP A 3 30.22 -39.74 3.21
C ASP A 3 30.24 -39.57 1.68
N LEU A 4 29.13 -39.19 1.05
CA LEU A 4 29.09 -38.99 -0.40
C LEU A 4 28.44 -37.68 -0.90
N PHE A 5 28.02 -36.76 -0.01
CA PHE A 5 27.31 -35.53 -0.41
C PHE A 5 28.13 -34.22 -0.40
N ASN A 6 29.44 -34.24 -0.10
CA ASN A 6 30.15 -33.01 0.29
C ASN A 6 31.04 -32.29 -0.75
N PRO A 7 31.55 -32.88 -1.85
CA PRO A 7 32.36 -32.12 -2.82
C PRO A 7 31.55 -31.17 -3.70
N GLY A 8 30.37 -31.60 -4.16
CA GLY A 8 29.54 -30.84 -5.08
C GLY A 8 28.93 -29.58 -4.46
N LEU A 9 28.47 -29.68 -3.21
CA LEU A 9 27.92 -28.54 -2.46
C LEU A 9 28.99 -27.46 -2.24
N GLY A 10 30.19 -27.85 -1.80
CA GLY A 10 31.30 -26.92 -1.64
C GLY A 10 31.71 -26.24 -2.94
N LEU A 11 31.73 -26.97 -4.07
CA LEU A 11 32.01 -26.38 -5.38
C LEU A 11 30.93 -25.37 -5.81
N ALA A 12 29.65 -25.68 -5.59
CA ALA A 12 28.55 -24.78 -5.92
C ALA A 12 28.58 -23.50 -5.08
N GLN A 13 28.78 -23.64 -3.76
CA GLN A 13 28.92 -22.52 -2.84
C GLN A 13 30.12 -21.63 -3.20
N ASN A 14 31.28 -22.23 -3.49
CA ASN A 14 32.46 -21.49 -3.94
C ASN A 14 32.20 -20.72 -5.25
N GLN A 15 31.49 -21.33 -6.20
CA GLN A 15 31.15 -20.68 -7.45
C GLN A 15 30.18 -19.51 -7.24
N LEU A 16 29.22 -19.64 -6.32
CA LEU A 16 28.29 -18.57 -5.97
C LEU A 16 28.99 -17.40 -5.24
N SER A 17 29.90 -17.69 -4.30
CA SER A 17 30.75 -16.66 -3.67
C SER A 17 31.65 -15.94 -4.67
N ALA A 18 32.24 -16.68 -5.61
CA ALA A 18 33.09 -16.09 -6.65
C ALA A 18 32.26 -15.21 -7.60
N PHE A 19 31.10 -15.72 -8.04
CA PHE A 19 30.18 -15.00 -8.90
C PHE A 19 29.65 -13.71 -8.25
N SER A 20 29.22 -13.77 -6.98
CA SER A 20 28.73 -12.61 -6.24
C SER A 20 29.78 -11.52 -6.07
N SER A 21 31.06 -11.88 -6.09
CA SER A 21 32.19 -10.95 -5.94
C SER A 21 32.62 -10.29 -7.25
N LEU A 22 32.01 -10.62 -8.39
CA LEU A 22 32.38 -10.03 -9.68
C LEU A 22 31.97 -8.54 -9.78
N ASN A 23 32.86 -7.72 -10.34
CA ASN A 23 32.60 -6.30 -10.60
C ASN A 23 31.43 -6.08 -11.57
N ASN A 24 31.23 -7.01 -12.51
CA ASN A 24 30.14 -6.99 -13.49
C ASN A 24 28.96 -7.89 -13.10
N PHE A 25 28.85 -8.31 -11.82
CA PHE A 25 27.78 -9.19 -11.34
C PHE A 25 26.39 -8.78 -11.85
N TRP A 26 26.03 -7.50 -11.73
CA TRP A 26 24.71 -7.02 -12.13
C TRP A 26 24.44 -7.16 -13.62
N ASN A 27 25.45 -6.93 -14.47
CA ASN A 27 25.29 -7.09 -15.92
C ASN A 27 25.07 -8.57 -16.28
N LEU A 28 25.79 -9.47 -15.62
CA LEU A 28 25.63 -10.91 -15.82
C LEU A 28 24.28 -11.42 -15.27
N PHE A 29 23.89 -10.92 -14.10
CA PHE A 29 22.63 -11.28 -13.46
C PHE A 29 21.43 -10.77 -14.27
N ASP A 30 21.46 -9.51 -14.73
CA ASP A 30 20.43 -8.92 -15.58
C ASP A 30 20.35 -9.63 -16.94
N SER A 31 21.50 -10.08 -17.48
CA SER A 31 21.53 -10.85 -18.73
C SER A 31 20.96 -12.26 -18.60
N ALA A 32 21.06 -12.87 -17.41
CA ALA A 32 20.57 -14.22 -17.15
C ALA A 32 19.09 -14.25 -16.75
N PHE A 33 18.64 -13.27 -15.97
CA PHE A 33 17.32 -13.29 -15.33
C PHE A 33 16.40 -12.12 -15.74
N GLY A 34 16.84 -11.25 -16.66
CA GLY A 34 16.11 -10.03 -17.02
C GLY A 34 16.27 -8.93 -15.97
N LYS A 35 15.50 -7.84 -16.07
CA LYS A 35 15.62 -6.67 -15.18
C LYS A 35 14.44 -6.48 -14.20
N GLU A 36 13.46 -7.38 -14.24
CA GLU A 36 12.20 -7.25 -13.49
C GLU A 36 12.20 -7.94 -12.12
N TYR A 37 13.36 -8.46 -11.67
CA TYR A 37 13.47 -9.08 -10.35
C TYR A 37 13.65 -8.03 -9.24
N ASN A 38 13.28 -8.39 -8.00
CA ASN A 38 13.46 -7.51 -6.84
C ASN A 38 14.95 -7.33 -6.52
N ARG A 39 15.50 -6.18 -6.93
CA ARG A 39 16.93 -5.89 -6.84
C ARG A 39 17.43 -5.72 -5.40
N SER A 40 16.55 -5.36 -4.46
CA SER A 40 16.88 -5.26 -3.04
C SER A 40 17.05 -6.64 -2.42
N ILE A 41 16.15 -7.58 -2.72
CA ILE A 41 16.30 -8.99 -2.32
C ILE A 41 17.59 -9.58 -2.91
N THR A 42 17.86 -9.34 -4.19
CA THR A 42 19.10 -9.83 -4.83
C THR A 42 20.36 -9.19 -4.26
N LYS A 43 20.32 -7.93 -3.81
CA LYS A 43 21.44 -7.29 -3.09
C LYS A 43 21.74 -8.00 -1.77
N ASN A 44 20.70 -8.29 -0.98
CA ASN A 44 20.86 -9.03 0.28
C ASN A 44 21.39 -10.44 0.03
N ARG A 45 20.83 -11.14 -0.96
CA ARG A 45 21.27 -12.50 -1.33
C ARG A 45 22.70 -12.54 -1.84
N ARG A 46 23.10 -11.53 -2.61
CA ARG A 46 24.49 -11.34 -3.06
C ARG A 46 25.43 -11.15 -1.86
N SER A 47 25.05 -10.31 -0.90
CA SER A 47 25.86 -10.06 0.30
C SER A 47 26.06 -11.34 1.13
N GLN A 48 25.00 -12.14 1.27
CA GLN A 48 25.07 -13.45 1.95
C GLN A 48 26.04 -14.40 1.25
N TRP A 49 25.96 -14.52 -0.08
CA TRP A 49 26.90 -15.36 -0.84
C TRP A 49 28.36 -14.88 -0.71
N GLN A 50 28.58 -13.57 -0.60
CA GLN A 50 29.93 -13.00 -0.37
C GLN A 50 30.46 -13.31 1.03
N SER A 51 29.59 -13.37 2.04
CA SER A 51 29.97 -13.74 3.41
C SER A 51 30.02 -15.26 3.64
N GLY A 52 29.77 -16.07 2.61
CA GLY A 52 29.70 -17.52 2.73
C GLY A 52 28.46 -18.03 3.47
N ASP A 53 27.44 -17.17 3.63
CA ASP A 53 26.14 -17.55 4.17
C ASP A 53 25.24 -18.06 3.06
N PHE A 54 24.91 -19.35 3.12
CA PHE A 54 24.11 -20.05 2.14
C PHE A 54 22.85 -20.67 2.73
N PHE A 55 22.51 -20.36 3.99
CA PHE A 55 21.39 -20.99 4.69
C PHE A 55 20.04 -20.74 4.01
N GLN A 56 19.91 -19.64 3.27
CA GLN A 56 18.68 -19.32 2.55
C GLN A 56 18.59 -19.96 1.15
N LEU A 57 19.62 -20.67 0.65
CA LEU A 57 19.48 -21.41 -0.62
C LEU A 57 18.50 -22.56 -0.44
N ARG A 58 17.47 -22.64 -1.31
CA ARG A 58 16.48 -23.73 -1.27
C ARG A 58 17.18 -25.07 -1.49
N GLN A 59 16.65 -26.12 -0.85
CA GLN A 59 17.13 -27.48 -1.08
C GLN A 59 16.85 -27.88 -2.53
N ILE A 60 17.91 -28.22 -3.25
CA ILE A 60 17.83 -28.70 -4.64
C ILE A 60 17.92 -30.22 -4.61
N GLU A 61 16.96 -30.89 -5.23
CA GLU A 61 16.99 -32.35 -5.38
C GLU A 61 17.65 -32.71 -6.71
N VAL A 62 18.66 -33.58 -6.64
CA VAL A 62 19.29 -34.15 -7.84
C VAL A 62 18.50 -35.39 -8.22
N ILE A 63 17.81 -35.33 -9.36
CA ILE A 63 17.01 -36.45 -9.85
C ILE A 63 17.82 -37.26 -10.86
N ASP A 64 17.57 -38.57 -10.86
CA ASP A 64 18.19 -39.51 -11.79
C ASP A 64 17.97 -39.06 -13.26
N SER A 65 19.06 -39.03 -14.03
CA SER A 65 19.10 -38.64 -15.45
C SER A 65 18.07 -39.34 -16.35
N LYS A 66 17.53 -40.51 -15.92
CA LYS A 66 16.45 -41.21 -16.63
C LYS A 66 15.14 -40.43 -16.63
N VAL A 67 14.88 -39.61 -15.61
CA VAL A 67 13.65 -38.80 -15.50
C VAL A 67 13.71 -37.61 -16.47
N LEU A 68 14.90 -37.08 -16.73
CA LEU A 68 15.11 -35.90 -17.59
C LEU A 68 15.61 -36.28 -19.00
N GLY A 69 15.39 -37.51 -19.45
CA GLY A 69 15.71 -37.93 -20.82
C GLY A 69 17.21 -37.86 -21.17
N ASN A 70 18.07 -38.35 -20.28
CA ASN A 70 19.55 -38.34 -20.37
C ASN A 70 20.22 -36.97 -20.17
N ILE A 71 19.48 -35.96 -19.72
CA ILE A 71 20.04 -34.67 -19.32
C ILE A 71 20.41 -34.73 -17.83
N ASN A 72 21.63 -34.32 -17.49
CA ASN A 72 22.02 -34.11 -16.09
C ASN A 72 21.42 -32.78 -15.62
N GLY A 73 20.42 -32.83 -14.76
CA GLY A 73 19.75 -31.66 -14.21
C GLY A 73 19.33 -31.90 -12.76
N ALA A 74 19.22 -30.81 -12.02
CA ALA A 74 18.67 -30.80 -10.67
C ALA A 74 17.59 -29.73 -10.62
N TYR A 75 16.54 -29.95 -9.84
CA TYR A 75 15.46 -28.98 -9.67
C TYR A 75 15.24 -28.70 -8.19
N ALA A 76 14.83 -27.48 -7.85
CA ALA A 76 14.33 -27.19 -6.51
C ALA A 76 12.96 -27.88 -6.38
N SER A 77 12.79 -28.75 -5.37
CA SER A 77 11.52 -29.45 -5.13
C SER A 77 10.37 -28.43 -5.17
N ALA A 78 9.49 -28.57 -6.15
CA ALA A 78 8.40 -27.64 -6.39
C ALA A 78 7.18 -28.00 -5.54
N VAL A 79 7.36 -28.40 -4.28
CA VAL A 79 6.33 -28.35 -3.24
C VAL A 79 7.04 -28.26 -1.89
N GLU A 80 7.18 -27.03 -1.37
CA GLU A 80 6.85 -26.69 0.01
C GLU A 80 6.84 -25.16 0.15
N THR A 81 5.75 -24.68 0.74
CA THR A 81 5.48 -23.31 1.16
C THR A 81 6.46 -22.91 2.24
N SER A 82 7.55 -22.27 1.87
CA SER A 82 8.20 -21.24 2.68
C SER A 82 9.30 -20.61 1.84
N ASP A 83 8.98 -19.48 1.22
CA ASP A 83 9.95 -18.39 1.35
C ASP A 83 10.14 -18.20 2.86
N PRO A 84 11.36 -18.13 3.40
CA PRO A 84 11.57 -18.04 4.86
C PRO A 84 10.95 -16.81 5.53
N ASP A 85 10.29 -15.92 4.77
CA ASP A 85 9.63 -14.69 5.20
C ASP A 85 8.19 -14.57 4.62
N VAL A 86 7.40 -15.65 4.57
CA VAL A 86 5.99 -15.58 4.11
C VAL A 86 5.04 -16.08 5.19
N LEU A 87 4.02 -15.29 5.50
CA LEU A 87 2.90 -15.71 6.32
C LEU A 87 2.01 -16.72 5.58
N ASN A 88 1.81 -17.90 6.16
CA ASN A 88 0.87 -18.89 5.66
C ASN A 88 -0.46 -18.76 6.41
N PHE A 89 -1.58 -18.85 5.68
CA PHE A 89 -2.92 -18.71 6.25
C PHE A 89 -3.76 -19.96 6.01
N ASN A 90 -3.99 -20.73 7.08
CA ASN A 90 -4.71 -22.01 7.05
C ASN A 90 -6.19 -21.79 7.38
N ILE A 91 -7.02 -21.63 6.33
CA ILE A 91 -8.42 -21.19 6.48
C ILE A 91 -9.39 -22.37 6.63
N THR A 92 -10.19 -22.33 7.70
CA THR A 92 -11.32 -23.22 7.98
C THR A 92 -12.62 -22.43 8.10
N PHE A 93 -13.76 -23.09 7.84
CA PHE A 93 -15.09 -22.47 7.91
C PHE A 93 -15.96 -23.17 8.95
N ASN A 94 -16.48 -22.40 9.89
CA ASN A 94 -17.49 -22.83 10.84
C ASN A 94 -18.89 -22.53 10.29
N ASP A 95 -19.36 -23.40 9.40
CA ASP A 95 -20.74 -23.42 8.92
C ASP A 95 -21.20 -24.88 8.75
N PRO A 96 -21.66 -25.51 9.85
CA PRO A 96 -22.07 -26.91 9.85
C PRO A 96 -23.21 -27.23 8.87
N SER A 97 -24.01 -26.22 8.51
CA SER A 97 -25.13 -26.36 7.57
C SER A 97 -24.71 -26.21 6.11
N GLY A 98 -23.50 -25.71 5.84
CA GLY A 98 -23.02 -25.36 4.51
C GLY A 98 -23.84 -24.27 3.82
N LYS A 99 -24.60 -23.47 4.56
CA LYS A 99 -25.48 -22.41 4.04
C LYS A 99 -24.71 -21.35 3.24
N PHE A 100 -23.46 -21.09 3.59
CA PHE A 100 -22.60 -20.08 2.95
C PHE A 100 -21.49 -20.71 2.11
N SER A 101 -21.56 -22.02 1.83
CA SER A 101 -20.56 -22.75 1.03
C SER A 101 -20.28 -22.14 -0.35
N ALA A 102 -21.27 -21.49 -0.95
CA ALA A 102 -21.12 -20.76 -2.21
C ALA A 102 -20.10 -19.59 -2.13
N TYR A 103 -19.84 -19.05 -0.94
CA TYR A 103 -18.92 -17.93 -0.72
C TYR A 103 -17.52 -18.38 -0.29
N TYR A 104 -17.30 -19.65 0.05
CA TYR A 104 -16.02 -20.10 0.61
C TYR A 104 -14.82 -19.79 -0.27
N SER A 105 -14.93 -20.05 -1.58
CA SER A 105 -13.85 -19.77 -2.53
C SER A 105 -13.52 -18.27 -2.61
N ALA A 106 -14.56 -17.44 -2.66
CA ALA A 106 -14.41 -15.99 -2.70
C ALA A 106 -13.81 -15.44 -1.41
N ILE A 107 -14.32 -15.86 -0.25
CA ILE A 107 -13.76 -15.47 1.06
C ILE A 107 -12.31 -15.92 1.18
N LYS A 108 -12.00 -17.19 0.84
CA LYS A 108 -10.64 -17.73 0.93
C LYS A 108 -9.65 -16.94 0.08
N SER A 109 -9.97 -16.72 -1.20
CA SER A 109 -9.09 -15.96 -2.11
C SER A 109 -8.86 -14.52 -1.64
N HIS A 110 -9.89 -13.88 -1.07
CA HIS A 110 -9.79 -12.50 -0.59
C HIS A 110 -9.04 -12.37 0.75
N ILE A 111 -9.20 -13.35 1.66
CA ILE A 111 -8.39 -13.41 2.89
C ILE A 111 -6.92 -13.57 2.51
N LEU A 112 -6.60 -14.48 1.59
CA LEU A 112 -5.23 -14.70 1.13
C LEU A 112 -4.64 -13.45 0.46
N ALA A 113 -5.42 -12.73 -0.35
CA ALA A 113 -4.95 -11.51 -1.00
C ALA A 113 -4.74 -10.34 -0.01
N ALA A 114 -5.62 -10.21 0.99
CA ALA A 114 -5.47 -9.21 2.04
C ALA A 114 -4.26 -9.53 2.94
N GLY A 115 -4.11 -10.79 3.35
CA GLY A 115 -2.95 -11.28 4.10
C GLY A 115 -1.64 -11.04 3.35
N ALA A 116 -1.58 -11.42 2.07
CA ALA A 116 -0.43 -11.17 1.20
C ALA A 116 -0.12 -9.67 1.01
N SER A 117 -1.10 -8.78 1.17
CA SER A 117 -0.87 -7.34 1.11
C SER A 117 -0.20 -6.81 2.38
N TRP A 118 -0.50 -7.40 3.54
CA TRP A 118 0.17 -7.10 4.80
C TRP A 118 1.54 -7.76 4.91
N ASP A 119 1.69 -8.99 4.41
CA ASP A 119 2.93 -9.76 4.33
C ASP A 119 4.08 -8.98 3.68
N LYS A 120 3.77 -8.12 2.68
CA LYS A 120 4.73 -7.19 2.05
C LYS A 120 5.48 -6.28 3.02
N TYR A 121 4.93 -6.03 4.21
CA TYR A 121 5.51 -5.13 5.21
C TYR A 121 6.07 -5.86 6.42
N ILE A 122 5.70 -7.12 6.64
CA ILE A 122 6.00 -7.88 7.84
C ILE A 122 7.25 -8.74 7.59
N THR A 123 8.19 -8.73 8.53
CA THR A 123 9.27 -9.71 8.62
C THR A 123 8.86 -10.82 9.56
N GLY A 124 9.08 -12.06 9.17
CA GLY A 124 8.77 -13.22 10.01
C GLY A 124 8.06 -14.29 9.20
N ASN A 125 7.85 -15.42 9.86
CA ASN A 125 7.19 -16.57 9.27
C ASN A 125 6.33 -17.22 10.35
N ALA A 126 5.09 -17.52 10.01
CA ALA A 126 4.12 -18.19 10.86
C ALA A 126 3.11 -18.94 10.00
N ASP A 127 2.60 -20.04 10.54
CA ASP A 127 1.51 -20.81 9.98
C ASP A 127 0.25 -20.45 10.76
N LEU A 128 -0.48 -19.44 10.31
CA LEU A 128 -1.60 -18.87 11.05
C LEU A 128 -2.90 -19.61 10.71
N GLU A 129 -3.48 -20.28 11.70
CA GLU A 129 -4.78 -20.90 11.58
C GLU A 129 -5.90 -19.85 11.65
N ILE A 130 -6.76 -19.84 10.63
CA ILE A 130 -7.90 -18.95 10.52
C ILE A 130 -9.20 -19.76 10.64
N ILE A 131 -10.09 -19.31 11.52
CA ILE A 131 -11.49 -19.75 11.54
C ILE A 131 -12.42 -18.63 11.05
N VAL A 132 -13.25 -18.96 10.07
CA VAL A 132 -14.29 -18.07 9.54
C VAL A 132 -15.64 -18.50 10.09
N ASN A 133 -16.32 -17.61 10.81
CA ASN A 133 -17.69 -17.82 11.29
C ASN A 133 -18.68 -16.90 10.58
N PHE A 134 -19.96 -17.27 10.66
CA PHE A 134 -21.08 -16.48 10.14
C PHE A 134 -22.06 -16.19 11.28
N SER A 135 -22.09 -14.95 11.77
CA SER A 135 -22.79 -14.59 13.01
C SER A 135 -23.50 -13.24 12.89
N ASN A 136 -24.68 -13.11 13.52
CA ASN A 136 -25.54 -11.91 13.44
C ASN A 136 -25.30 -10.77 14.48
N PRO A 137 -24.47 -10.86 15.54
CA PRO A 137 -24.26 -9.72 16.42
C PRO A 137 -23.37 -8.65 15.77
N GLU A 138 -22.58 -9.01 14.75
CA GLU A 138 -21.69 -8.08 14.06
C GLU A 138 -22.48 -7.19 13.09
N PRO A 139 -22.25 -5.86 13.04
CA PRO A 139 -22.90 -5.01 12.06
C PRO A 139 -22.40 -5.26 10.63
N THR A 140 -21.14 -5.70 10.49
CA THR A 140 -20.45 -5.86 9.21
C THR A 140 -19.62 -7.16 9.22
N ALA A 141 -18.33 -7.07 9.54
CA ALA A 141 -17.46 -8.19 9.84
C ALA A 141 -16.49 -7.77 10.95
N THR A 142 -15.85 -8.74 11.58
CA THR A 142 -14.76 -8.49 12.54
C THR A 142 -13.62 -9.47 12.34
N GLY A 143 -12.39 -8.99 12.54
CA GLY A 143 -11.16 -9.79 12.62
C GLY A 143 -10.47 -9.58 13.97
N ARG A 144 -9.95 -10.67 14.54
CA ARG A 144 -9.15 -10.60 15.76
C ARG A 144 -8.17 -11.75 15.87
N SER A 145 -7.10 -11.55 16.63
CA SER A 145 -6.32 -12.66 17.17
C SER A 145 -7.04 -13.25 18.38
N LEU A 146 -7.06 -14.58 18.48
CA LEU A 146 -7.78 -15.32 19.53
C LEU A 146 -6.98 -15.46 20.83
N THR A 147 -5.68 -15.19 20.79
CA THR A 147 -4.79 -15.23 21.95
C THR A 147 -4.04 -13.92 22.15
N SER A 148 -3.39 -13.79 23.29
CA SER A 148 -2.52 -12.66 23.59
C SER A 148 -1.28 -13.14 24.33
N SER A 149 -0.13 -12.57 23.98
CA SER A 149 1.16 -12.94 24.55
C SER A 149 1.71 -11.82 25.41
N PHE A 150 2.33 -12.19 26.54
CA PHE A 150 2.97 -11.22 27.43
C PHE A 150 4.26 -10.68 26.78
N VAL A 151 4.43 -9.35 26.81
CA VAL A 151 5.61 -8.67 26.28
C VAL A 151 6.52 -8.17 27.41
N HIS A 152 6.03 -7.26 28.25
CA HIS A 152 6.80 -6.66 29.33
C HIS A 152 5.92 -6.09 30.45
N LYS A 153 6.58 -5.58 31.50
CA LYS A 153 5.96 -4.76 32.56
C LYS A 153 6.21 -3.28 32.29
N ASN A 154 5.15 -2.48 32.33
CA ASN A 154 5.23 -1.02 32.34
C ASN A 154 4.69 -0.51 33.68
N GLY A 155 5.60 -0.29 34.64
CA GLY A 155 5.22 -0.04 36.03
C GLY A 155 4.46 -1.24 36.61
N THR A 156 3.22 -1.02 37.05
CA THR A 156 2.34 -2.08 37.58
C THR A 156 1.61 -2.86 36.48
N LEU A 157 1.51 -2.32 35.26
CA LEU A 157 0.75 -2.88 34.16
C LEU A 157 1.52 -4.01 33.47
N SER A 158 0.86 -5.15 33.25
CA SER A 158 1.30 -6.16 32.29
C SER A 158 0.92 -5.74 30.87
N VAL A 159 1.88 -5.77 29.95
CA VAL A 159 1.66 -5.40 28.56
C VAL A 159 1.58 -6.66 27.72
N TYR A 160 0.58 -6.72 26.84
CA TYR A 160 0.32 -7.84 25.96
C TYR A 160 0.18 -7.40 24.51
N GLU A 161 0.48 -8.31 23.61
CA GLU A 161 0.26 -8.15 22.17
C GLU A 161 -0.69 -9.25 21.64
N PRO A 162 -1.20 -9.12 20.40
CA PRO A 162 -1.93 -10.20 19.75
C PRO A 162 -1.07 -11.47 19.59
N GLY A 163 -1.65 -12.63 19.88
CA GLY A 163 -0.93 -13.92 19.81
C GLY A 163 -0.39 -14.23 18.41
N ALA A 164 -1.15 -13.88 17.36
CA ALA A 164 -0.69 -14.00 15.97
C ALA A 164 0.63 -13.23 15.74
N ILE A 165 0.83 -12.06 16.35
CA ILE A 165 2.10 -11.31 16.24
C ILE A 165 3.23 -11.98 17.01
N SER A 166 2.92 -12.51 18.19
CA SER A 166 3.89 -13.31 18.96
C SER A 166 4.40 -14.48 18.12
N GLU A 167 3.50 -15.18 17.45
CA GLU A 167 3.86 -16.28 16.57
C GLU A 167 4.71 -15.81 15.40
N ILE A 168 4.26 -14.82 14.62
CA ILE A 168 5.02 -14.23 13.49
C ILE A 168 6.44 -13.86 13.90
N ARG A 169 6.61 -13.25 15.09
CA ARG A 169 7.89 -12.76 15.54
C ARG A 169 8.80 -13.85 16.10
N THR A 170 8.24 -14.89 16.71
CA THR A 170 9.02 -15.90 17.45
C THR A 170 9.09 -17.25 16.75
N GLY A 171 8.21 -17.50 15.78
CA GLY A 171 7.96 -18.81 15.19
C GLY A 171 7.33 -19.82 16.17
N VAL A 172 6.83 -19.36 17.32
CA VAL A 172 6.21 -20.21 18.35
C VAL A 172 4.73 -19.91 18.43
N ASP A 173 3.94 -20.89 18.01
CA ASP A 173 2.48 -20.88 18.12
C ASP A 173 2.06 -20.92 19.61
N PRO A 174 1.35 -19.87 20.10
CA PRO A 174 0.97 -19.75 21.50
C PRO A 174 -0.21 -20.63 21.92
N ASN A 175 -0.93 -21.24 20.98
CA ASN A 175 -2.16 -22.01 21.22
C ASN A 175 -2.22 -23.39 20.55
N GLY A 176 -1.12 -23.83 19.94
CA GLY A 176 -1.08 -25.08 19.20
C GLY A 176 -2.08 -25.04 18.04
N ALA A 177 -2.53 -26.21 17.59
CA ALA A 177 -3.44 -26.38 16.45
C ALA A 177 -4.86 -25.76 16.58
N THR A 178 -5.13 -24.94 17.61
CA THR A 178 -6.36 -24.14 17.68
C THR A 178 -6.18 -22.85 16.88
N PRO A 179 -7.24 -22.26 16.30
CA PRO A 179 -7.09 -21.08 15.45
C PRO A 179 -6.45 -19.87 16.14
N ASP A 180 -5.52 -19.21 15.47
CA ASP A 180 -4.87 -17.96 15.91
C ASP A 180 -5.72 -16.74 15.60
N ILE A 181 -6.48 -16.81 14.50
CA ILE A 181 -7.24 -15.71 13.93
C ILE A 181 -8.70 -16.14 13.75
N GLU A 182 -9.61 -15.24 14.11
CA GLU A 182 -11.02 -15.37 13.85
C GLU A 182 -11.51 -14.23 12.95
N PHE A 183 -12.21 -14.59 11.86
CA PHE A 183 -13.04 -13.66 11.10
C PHE A 183 -14.51 -14.02 11.28
N ASN A 184 -15.32 -13.05 11.72
CA ASN A 184 -16.78 -13.20 11.82
C ASN A 184 -17.44 -12.35 10.74
N PHE A 185 -18.21 -12.97 9.84
CA PHE A 185 -19.00 -12.24 8.84
C PHE A 185 -20.45 -12.16 9.27
N ASN A 186 -21.04 -10.97 9.21
CA ASN A 186 -22.49 -10.85 9.23
C ASN A 186 -23.08 -11.45 7.93
N PRO A 187 -23.98 -12.44 8.02
CA PRO A 187 -24.62 -13.06 6.86
C PRO A 187 -25.31 -12.10 5.89
N ASP A 188 -26.01 -11.10 6.41
CA ASP A 188 -26.72 -10.12 5.58
C ASP A 188 -25.73 -9.19 4.88
N TYR A 189 -24.69 -8.75 5.58
CA TYR A 189 -23.62 -7.93 5.00
C TYR A 189 -22.86 -8.68 3.91
N LEU A 190 -22.49 -9.94 4.17
CA LEU A 190 -21.82 -10.82 3.22
C LEU A 190 -22.60 -10.97 1.91
N VAL A 191 -23.92 -11.21 2.01
CA VAL A 191 -24.76 -11.50 0.84
C VAL A 191 -25.20 -10.23 0.12
N LYS A 192 -25.51 -9.16 0.87
CA LYS A 192 -26.18 -7.97 0.31
C LYS A 192 -25.21 -6.83 0.02
N GLU A 193 -24.10 -6.71 0.74
CA GLU A 193 -23.24 -5.52 0.69
C GLU A 193 -21.83 -5.78 0.16
N LEU A 194 -21.23 -6.92 0.49
CA LEU A 194 -19.89 -7.24 0.00
C LEU A 194 -19.88 -7.47 -1.51
N TRP A 195 -18.82 -6.99 -2.14
CA TRP A 195 -18.45 -7.29 -3.50
C TRP A 195 -17.08 -7.95 -3.49
N PHE A 196 -17.04 -9.13 -4.10
CA PHE A 196 -15.81 -9.89 -4.31
C PHE A 196 -15.25 -9.54 -5.68
N ASP A 197 -14.05 -8.96 -5.69
CA ASP A 197 -13.33 -8.61 -6.91
C ASP A 197 -13.03 -9.90 -7.69
N PRO A 198 -13.26 -9.95 -9.02
CA PRO A 198 -12.83 -11.07 -9.85
C PRO A 198 -11.33 -11.36 -9.76
N ASP A 199 -10.51 -10.34 -9.48
CA ASP A 199 -9.09 -10.47 -9.20
C ASP A 199 -8.70 -9.74 -7.90
N PRO A 200 -8.75 -10.44 -6.75
CA PRO A 200 -8.46 -9.83 -5.46
C PRO A 200 -6.98 -9.49 -5.25
N VAL A 201 -6.08 -9.98 -6.11
CA VAL A 201 -4.63 -9.74 -6.00
C VAL A 201 -4.27 -8.43 -6.70
N THR A 202 -4.70 -8.24 -7.94
CA THR A 202 -4.37 -7.03 -8.71
C THR A 202 -5.31 -5.88 -8.42
N ARG A 203 -6.58 -6.17 -8.05
CA ARG A 203 -7.58 -5.17 -7.63
C ARG A 203 -7.66 -4.01 -8.63
N THR A 204 -7.91 -4.31 -9.90
CA THR A 204 -7.97 -3.32 -10.99
C THR A 204 -9.39 -2.95 -11.39
N THR A 205 -10.37 -3.83 -11.16
CA THR A 205 -11.78 -3.58 -11.48
C THR A 205 -12.36 -2.50 -10.56
N SER A 206 -13.14 -1.57 -11.08
CA SER A 206 -13.80 -0.55 -10.25
C SER A 206 -14.84 -1.17 -9.32
N VAL A 207 -14.85 -0.74 -8.05
CA VAL A 207 -15.80 -1.22 -7.05
C VAL A 207 -17.20 -0.67 -7.39
N PRO A 208 -18.27 -1.51 -7.42
CA PRO A 208 -19.62 -1.01 -7.65
C PRO A 208 -20.04 0.00 -6.59
N ILE A 209 -20.66 1.11 -7.02
CA ILE A 209 -20.97 2.27 -6.16
C ILE A 209 -21.80 1.95 -4.91
N ASN A 210 -22.59 0.89 -4.97
CA ASN A 210 -23.49 0.44 -3.90
C ASN A 210 -22.94 -0.76 -3.12
N LYS A 211 -21.66 -1.11 -3.29
CA LYS A 211 -21.03 -2.26 -2.66
C LYS A 211 -19.79 -1.87 -1.87
N THR A 212 -19.45 -2.70 -0.90
CA THR A 212 -18.16 -2.62 -0.20
C THR A 212 -17.18 -3.61 -0.79
N ASP A 213 -15.96 -3.17 -1.06
CA ASP A 213 -14.89 -4.04 -1.55
C ASP A 213 -14.44 -5.01 -0.45
N ALA A 214 -14.57 -6.32 -0.71
CA ALA A 214 -14.28 -7.36 0.27
C ALA A 214 -12.78 -7.42 0.65
N VAL A 215 -11.86 -7.10 -0.27
CA VAL A 215 -10.43 -7.02 0.07
C VAL A 215 -10.18 -5.83 0.99
N SER A 216 -10.78 -4.66 0.71
CA SER A 216 -10.68 -3.49 1.59
C SER A 216 -11.15 -3.79 3.02
N LEU A 217 -12.29 -4.46 3.17
CA LEU A 217 -12.78 -4.90 4.47
C LEU A 217 -11.76 -5.82 5.15
N LEU A 218 -11.29 -6.85 4.45
CA LEU A 218 -10.35 -7.81 5.04
C LEU A 218 -9.01 -7.19 5.39
N LEU A 219 -8.51 -6.22 4.62
CA LEU A 219 -7.34 -5.43 4.98
C LEU A 219 -7.52 -4.70 6.31
N HIS A 220 -8.70 -4.11 6.52
CA HIS A 220 -9.07 -3.44 7.77
C HIS A 220 -9.09 -4.44 8.93
N GLU A 221 -9.77 -5.58 8.75
CA GLU A 221 -9.86 -6.60 9.80
C GLU A 221 -8.50 -7.21 10.15
N PHE A 222 -7.61 -7.39 9.18
CA PHE A 222 -6.22 -7.78 9.46
C PHE A 222 -5.47 -6.73 10.30
N GLY A 223 -5.79 -5.44 10.17
CA GLY A 223 -5.27 -4.40 11.05
C GLY A 223 -5.57 -4.69 12.52
N HIS A 224 -6.80 -5.12 12.84
CA HIS A 224 -7.19 -5.54 14.19
C HIS A 224 -6.52 -6.83 14.64
N VAL A 225 -6.33 -7.79 13.73
CA VAL A 225 -5.56 -9.02 14.00
C VAL A 225 -4.14 -8.69 14.43
N PHE A 226 -3.50 -7.73 13.76
CA PHE A 226 -2.08 -7.45 13.93
C PHE A 226 -1.73 -6.42 14.99
N GLY A 227 -2.61 -5.49 15.34
CA GLY A 227 -2.22 -4.53 16.38
C GLY A 227 -3.15 -3.38 16.68
N PHE A 228 -4.18 -3.14 15.87
CA PHE A 228 -5.21 -2.15 16.19
C PHE A 228 -6.20 -2.71 17.22
N ASN A 229 -5.71 -3.01 18.42
CA ASN A 229 -6.49 -3.64 19.50
C ASN A 229 -6.15 -2.94 20.82
N ALA A 230 -7.18 -2.46 21.52
CA ALA A 230 -7.06 -1.65 22.73
C ALA A 230 -8.06 -2.13 23.79
N TRP A 231 -7.70 -1.97 25.07
CA TRP A 231 -8.52 -2.35 26.22
C TRP A 231 -8.84 -1.16 27.12
N LYS A 232 -8.32 0.03 26.80
CA LYS A 232 -8.78 1.28 27.41
C LYS A 232 -10.25 1.53 27.10
N ASP A 233 -10.94 2.14 28.06
CA ASP A 233 -12.28 2.63 27.85
C ASP A 233 -12.29 3.70 26.74
N ASN A 234 -13.26 3.57 25.85
CA ASN A 234 -13.36 4.36 24.63
C ASN A 234 -13.75 5.84 24.83
N PHE A 235 -14.06 6.23 26.08
CA PHE A 235 -14.57 7.56 26.41
C PHE A 235 -13.70 8.29 27.43
N ASP A 236 -13.08 7.58 28.38
CA ASP A 236 -12.25 8.19 29.41
C ASP A 236 -10.80 7.69 29.47
N GLY A 237 -10.46 6.63 28.71
CA GLY A 237 -9.10 6.10 28.60
C GLY A 237 -8.61 5.32 29.81
N THR A 238 -9.50 5.01 30.76
CA THR A 238 -9.19 4.17 31.91
C THR A 238 -9.00 2.72 31.51
N LEU A 239 -8.20 1.97 32.28
CA LEU A 239 -8.05 0.53 32.14
C LEU A 239 -8.88 -0.16 33.22
N SER A 240 -9.54 -1.27 32.86
CA SER A 240 -10.36 -2.06 33.79
C SER A 240 -9.53 -2.96 34.74
N GLY A 241 -8.22 -3.04 34.52
CA GLY A 241 -7.32 -3.87 35.33
C GLY A 241 -5.85 -3.46 35.23
N ASN A 242 -4.98 -4.30 35.80
CA ASN A 242 -3.52 -4.09 35.80
C ASN A 242 -2.84 -4.64 34.53
N TYR A 243 -3.51 -4.53 33.39
CA TYR A 243 -3.03 -5.01 32.10
C TYR A 243 -3.48 -4.08 30.97
N GLN A 244 -2.72 -4.05 29.89
CA GLN A 244 -2.96 -3.21 28.72
C GLN A 244 -2.37 -3.88 27.46
N SER A 245 -2.86 -3.50 26.29
CA SER A 245 -2.25 -3.90 25.02
C SER A 245 -1.00 -3.06 24.70
N THR A 246 -0.17 -3.52 23.75
CA THR A 246 0.91 -2.70 23.17
C THR A 246 0.38 -1.46 22.46
N PHE A 247 -0.85 -1.47 21.96
CA PHE A 247 -1.53 -0.29 21.41
C PHE A 247 -1.90 0.71 22.52
N ASP A 248 -2.51 0.24 23.62
CA ASP A 248 -2.90 1.09 24.76
C ASP A 248 -1.73 1.88 25.35
N GLU A 249 -0.52 1.30 25.36
CA GLU A 249 0.71 1.98 25.78
C GLU A 249 1.01 3.24 24.97
N LYS A 250 0.49 3.33 23.75
CA LYS A 250 0.64 4.45 22.84
C LYS A 250 -0.60 5.33 22.77
N VAL A 251 -1.66 5.04 23.52
CA VAL A 251 -2.89 5.84 23.54
C VAL A 251 -2.87 6.84 24.68
N VAL A 252 -3.07 8.12 24.34
CA VAL A 252 -3.20 9.23 25.29
C VAL A 252 -4.58 9.85 25.16
N PHE A 253 -5.24 10.08 26.30
CA PHE A 253 -6.46 10.87 26.40
C PHE A 253 -6.13 12.25 26.98
N ASP A 254 -6.44 13.32 26.26
CA ASP A 254 -6.14 14.70 26.70
C ASP A 254 -7.24 15.31 27.60
N GLY A 255 -8.26 14.51 27.96
CA GLY A 255 -9.47 14.96 28.65
C GLY A 255 -10.65 15.25 27.71
N SER A 256 -10.44 15.21 26.39
CA SER A 256 -11.47 15.42 25.38
C SER A 256 -11.36 14.49 24.19
N ASN A 257 -10.15 14.19 23.70
CA ASN A 257 -9.85 13.41 22.51
C ASN A 257 -8.77 12.36 22.79
N PHE A 258 -8.77 11.32 21.97
CA PHE A 258 -7.77 10.26 22.01
C PHE A 258 -6.73 10.46 20.90
N PHE A 259 -5.48 10.16 21.22
CA PHE A 259 -4.38 10.20 20.27
C PHE A 259 -3.49 8.99 20.41
N PHE A 260 -2.99 8.48 19.28
CA PHE A 260 -1.90 7.54 19.24
C PHE A 260 -0.56 8.30 19.11
N VAL A 261 0.36 8.05 20.05
CA VAL A 261 1.63 8.79 20.22
C VAL A 261 2.86 7.92 19.93
N GLY A 262 2.72 6.89 19.10
CA GLY A 262 3.85 6.11 18.62
C GLY A 262 4.84 6.95 17.79
N LYS A 263 6.14 6.65 17.88
CA LYS A 263 7.20 7.45 17.28
C LYS A 263 7.14 7.43 15.75
N GLN A 264 6.87 6.26 15.17
CA GLN A 264 6.80 6.10 13.72
C GLN A 264 5.53 6.75 13.18
N ALA A 265 4.39 6.50 13.81
CA ALA A 265 3.09 7.03 13.40
C ALA A 265 3.05 8.56 13.51
N THR A 266 3.61 9.12 14.58
CA THR A 266 3.75 10.58 14.73
C THR A 266 4.69 11.19 13.70
N SER A 267 5.75 10.48 13.31
CA SER A 267 6.65 10.93 12.24
C SER A 267 5.96 10.94 10.87
N VAL A 268 5.11 9.94 10.58
CA VAL A 268 4.36 9.86 9.31
C VAL A 268 3.23 10.89 9.27
N TYR A 269 2.50 11.06 10.37
CA TYR A 269 1.36 11.98 10.42
C TYR A 269 1.78 13.44 10.69
N GLY A 270 2.98 13.67 11.22
CA GLY A 270 3.50 14.99 11.60
C GLY A 270 3.07 15.48 12.99
N SER A 271 2.25 14.72 13.71
CA SER A 271 1.74 15.04 15.05
C SER A 271 1.17 13.77 15.73
N PRO A 272 0.75 13.81 17.01
CA PRO A 272 -0.10 12.77 17.60
C PRO A 272 -1.29 12.44 16.72
N VAL A 273 -1.48 11.16 16.40
CA VAL A 273 -2.50 10.70 15.44
C VAL A 273 -3.86 10.67 16.13
N PRO A 274 -4.86 11.44 15.66
CA PRO A 274 -6.19 11.42 16.26
C PRO A 274 -6.85 10.05 16.12
N LEU A 275 -7.36 9.53 17.22
CA LEU A 275 -8.13 8.30 17.27
C LEU A 275 -9.63 8.60 17.31
N THR A 276 -10.44 7.68 16.82
CA THR A 276 -11.90 7.82 16.81
C THR A 276 -12.44 7.79 18.23
N PHE A 277 -13.09 8.87 18.65
CA PHE A 277 -13.72 8.94 19.96
C PHE A 277 -14.89 7.96 20.05
N GLY A 278 -14.95 7.17 21.12
CA GLY A 278 -15.92 6.08 21.23
C GLY A 278 -15.50 4.78 20.51
N ASN A 279 -14.37 4.78 19.79
CA ASN A 279 -13.86 3.61 19.07
C ASN A 279 -12.32 3.73 18.87
N ILE A 280 -11.55 3.67 19.97
CA ILE A 280 -10.15 4.14 19.99
C ILE A 280 -9.16 3.24 19.25
N THR A 281 -9.58 2.05 18.81
CA THR A 281 -8.78 1.18 17.93
C THR A 281 -8.75 1.65 16.48
N HIS A 282 -9.32 2.82 16.20
CA HIS A 282 -9.44 3.39 14.87
C HIS A 282 -8.94 4.83 14.82
N VAL A 283 -8.62 5.30 13.61
CA VAL A 283 -8.14 6.66 13.38
C VAL A 283 -9.23 7.60 12.87
N GLY A 284 -9.06 8.89 13.15
CA GLY A 284 -9.91 9.94 12.59
C GLY A 284 -11.28 10.09 13.24
N ASN A 285 -11.89 11.24 13.03
CA ASN A 285 -13.23 11.57 13.50
C ASN A 285 -13.97 12.36 12.42
N ASP A 286 -15.30 12.35 12.43
CA ASP A 286 -16.09 13.32 11.68
C ASP A 286 -16.37 14.59 12.52
N GLY A 287 -16.72 15.67 11.82
CA GLY A 287 -17.20 16.90 12.45
C GLY A 287 -16.11 17.70 13.18
N SER A 288 -16.36 18.03 14.45
CA SER A 288 -15.58 19.01 15.23
C SER A 288 -14.37 18.43 15.97
N ARG A 289 -14.18 17.11 15.95
CA ARG A 289 -13.03 16.44 16.58
C ARG A 289 -11.85 16.34 15.62
N PRO A 290 -10.60 16.25 16.12
CA PRO A 290 -9.42 16.15 15.26
C PRO A 290 -9.42 14.89 14.38
N GLY A 291 -8.74 14.97 13.23
CA GLY A 291 -8.56 13.81 12.35
C GLY A 291 -9.61 13.65 11.25
N VAL A 292 -10.30 14.73 10.86
CA VAL A 292 -11.21 14.73 9.69
C VAL A 292 -10.51 14.29 8.40
N ASN A 293 -9.21 14.57 8.28
CA ASN A 293 -8.40 14.12 7.15
C ASN A 293 -8.16 12.60 7.12
N LEU A 294 -8.46 11.87 8.21
CA LEU A 294 -8.25 10.43 8.33
C LEU A 294 -9.53 9.61 8.05
N ILE A 295 -10.66 10.24 7.73
CA ILE A 295 -11.93 9.51 7.49
C ILE A 295 -11.88 8.56 6.26
N ARG A 296 -10.88 8.72 5.39
CA ARG A 296 -10.63 7.83 4.24
C ARG A 296 -9.48 6.85 4.48
N ASP A 297 -8.83 6.89 5.64
CA ASP A 297 -7.82 5.89 5.98
C ASP A 297 -8.47 4.50 6.13
N LEU A 298 -7.71 3.46 5.82
CA LEU A 298 -8.14 2.08 5.95
C LEU A 298 -8.70 1.79 7.35
N MET A 299 -8.03 2.27 8.40
CA MET A 299 -8.37 2.01 9.80
C MET A 299 -9.25 3.10 10.40
N ASN A 300 -10.03 3.83 9.60
CA ASN A 300 -10.94 4.84 10.13
C ASN A 300 -12.11 4.22 10.90
N GLY A 301 -12.56 4.89 11.97
CA GLY A 301 -13.60 4.36 12.87
C GLY A 301 -14.99 4.91 12.64
N VAL A 302 -15.18 5.71 11.58
CA VAL A 302 -16.40 6.49 11.35
C VAL A 302 -17.26 5.87 10.26
N LYS A 303 -16.66 5.60 9.09
CA LYS A 303 -17.40 5.13 7.93
C LYS A 303 -16.52 4.38 6.93
N PHE A 304 -17.02 3.22 6.51
CA PHE A 304 -16.52 2.52 5.34
C PHE A 304 -17.33 2.91 4.09
N TYR A 305 -16.71 3.57 3.11
CA TYR A 305 -17.38 4.09 1.92
C TYR A 305 -17.63 2.99 0.88
N ARG A 306 -18.88 2.89 0.41
CA ARG A 306 -19.25 2.02 -0.72
C ARG A 306 -18.73 2.60 -2.03
N GLY A 307 -18.40 1.74 -2.99
CA GLY A 307 -17.78 2.13 -4.26
C GLY A 307 -16.34 2.61 -4.15
N PHE A 308 -15.73 2.53 -2.97
CA PHE A 308 -14.37 2.99 -2.70
C PHE A 308 -13.45 1.81 -2.38
N ARG A 309 -12.19 1.93 -2.81
CA ARG A 309 -11.14 0.94 -2.54
C ARG A 309 -10.17 1.51 -1.51
N TYR A 310 -10.01 0.81 -0.40
CA TYR A 310 -9.01 1.14 0.61
C TYR A 310 -7.73 0.33 0.41
N ASN A 311 -6.62 0.96 0.78
CA ASN A 311 -5.27 0.40 0.75
C ASN A 311 -4.58 0.62 2.08
N ILE A 312 -3.62 -0.24 2.41
CA ILE A 312 -2.75 -0.06 3.58
C ILE A 312 -1.94 1.23 3.38
N SER A 313 -2.06 2.17 4.31
CA SER A 313 -1.31 3.42 4.30
C SER A 313 0.01 3.28 5.07
N SER A 314 0.96 4.18 4.80
CA SER A 314 2.18 4.31 5.61
C SER A 314 1.88 4.52 7.09
N LEU A 315 0.78 5.22 7.39
CA LEU A 315 0.34 5.45 8.77
C LEU A 315 -0.09 4.14 9.42
N ASN A 316 -0.80 3.26 8.71
CA ASN A 316 -1.18 1.95 9.25
C ASN A 316 0.06 1.11 9.57
N VAL A 317 1.03 1.05 8.65
CA VAL A 317 2.29 0.32 8.85
C VAL A 317 3.10 0.92 10.01
N ALA A 318 3.13 2.25 10.13
CA ALA A 318 3.83 2.94 11.20
C ALA A 318 3.23 2.65 12.58
N ILE A 319 1.90 2.64 12.69
CA ILE A 319 1.19 2.25 13.92
C ILE A 319 1.54 0.81 14.29
N LEU A 320 1.48 -0.13 13.33
CA LEU A 320 1.85 -1.52 13.58
C LEU A 320 3.31 -1.66 14.06
N LYS A 321 4.25 -0.91 13.46
CA LYS A 321 5.65 -0.89 13.90
C LYS A 321 5.79 -0.35 15.33
N ASP A 322 5.05 0.69 15.69
CA ASP A 322 5.08 1.27 17.04
C ASP A 322 4.53 0.35 18.13
N VAL A 323 3.63 -0.57 17.77
CA VAL A 323 3.06 -1.57 18.70
C VAL A 323 3.82 -2.90 18.70
N GLY A 324 4.95 -2.98 17.98
CA GLY A 324 5.89 -4.11 18.06
C GLY A 324 5.68 -5.20 17.02
N VAL A 325 4.84 -4.97 15.99
CA VAL A 325 4.79 -5.84 14.82
C VAL A 325 6.16 -5.81 14.13
N PRO A 326 6.74 -6.97 13.77
CA PRO A 326 8.03 -7.03 13.11
C PRO A 326 7.89 -6.51 11.66
N ILE A 327 8.07 -5.21 11.46
CA ILE A 327 7.91 -4.53 10.17
C ILE A 327 9.28 -4.32 9.50
N ILE A 328 9.42 -4.71 8.22
CA ILE A 328 10.63 -4.54 7.39
C ILE A 328 11.07 -3.07 7.43
N ASP A 329 10.20 -2.20 6.95
CA ASP A 329 10.33 -0.76 7.08
C ASP A 329 8.96 -0.10 6.99
N VAL A 330 8.84 1.10 7.54
CA VAL A 330 7.68 1.94 7.28
C VAL A 330 7.93 2.59 5.94
N PRO A 331 7.00 2.48 4.97
CA PRO A 331 7.10 3.27 3.75
C PRO A 331 7.01 4.75 4.13
N ILE A 332 8.13 5.43 4.31
CA ILE A 332 8.14 6.86 4.63
C ILE A 332 7.89 7.60 3.34
N VAL A 333 6.85 8.44 3.32
CA VAL A 333 6.74 9.51 2.32
C VAL A 333 7.83 10.53 2.67
N GLY A 334 9.03 10.35 2.11
CA GLY A 334 10.14 11.31 2.22
C GLY A 334 11.50 10.72 2.63
N LEU A 335 12.51 11.00 1.79
CA LEU A 335 13.95 10.81 1.96
C LEU A 335 14.50 9.40 1.70
N SER A 336 14.47 8.96 0.45
CA SER A 336 15.48 8.00 -0.03
C SER A 336 16.33 8.64 -1.13
N SER A 337 17.64 8.59 -0.95
CA SER A 337 18.69 9.22 -1.75
C SER A 337 19.09 8.36 -2.96
N ALA A 338 18.12 7.89 -3.74
CA ALA A 338 18.38 7.07 -4.93
C ALA A 338 17.57 7.52 -6.14
N ASN A 339 18.27 7.63 -7.28
CA ASN A 339 17.78 8.01 -8.61
C ASN A 339 16.38 7.48 -8.94
N GLN A 340 15.50 8.42 -9.32
CA GLN A 340 14.10 8.24 -9.70
C GLN A 340 13.26 7.59 -8.59
N THR A 341 12.63 8.43 -7.79
CA THR A 341 11.63 7.99 -6.82
C THR A 341 10.23 8.24 -7.39
N ILE A 342 9.39 7.20 -7.41
CA ILE A 342 7.94 7.40 -7.61
C ILE A 342 7.38 7.76 -6.23
N PHE A 343 6.90 8.99 -6.08
CA PHE A 343 6.17 9.43 -4.91
C PHE A 343 4.68 9.30 -5.21
N GLU A 344 4.03 8.32 -4.57
CA GLU A 344 2.59 8.14 -4.71
C GLU A 344 1.89 8.69 -3.45
N GLY A 345 0.94 9.58 -3.69
CA GLY A 345 0.01 10.10 -2.70
C GLY A 345 -0.86 8.99 -2.13
N THR A 346 -1.49 9.31 -1.00
CA THR A 346 -2.24 8.34 -0.20
C THR A 346 -3.73 8.32 -0.58
N GLY A 347 -4.19 9.16 -1.50
CA GLY A 347 -5.62 9.31 -1.80
C GLY A 347 -6.37 10.27 -0.85
N VAL A 348 -5.64 11.16 -0.15
CA VAL A 348 -6.15 12.27 0.70
C VAL A 348 -5.26 13.51 0.49
N ASP A 349 -5.63 14.68 1.05
CA ASP A 349 -4.82 15.90 0.98
C ASP A 349 -3.36 15.65 1.38
N ASN A 350 -2.46 15.68 0.39
CA ASN A 350 -1.06 15.35 0.56
C ASN A 350 -0.15 16.57 0.40
N GLN A 351 1.01 16.55 1.05
CA GLN A 351 2.15 17.36 0.62
C GLN A 351 3.20 16.40 0.06
N LEU A 352 3.28 16.31 -1.27
CA LEU A 352 4.31 15.51 -1.96
C LEU A 352 5.45 16.43 -2.37
N SER A 353 6.69 16.03 -2.11
CA SER A 353 7.88 16.79 -2.55
C SER A 353 8.91 15.85 -3.16
N GLY A 354 9.29 16.09 -4.42
CA GLY A 354 10.32 15.30 -5.14
C GLY A 354 11.74 15.66 -4.73
N GLY A 355 11.98 16.94 -4.41
CA GLY A 355 13.34 17.46 -4.17
C GLY A 355 14.01 17.86 -5.49
N ASP A 356 15.34 18.00 -5.51
CA ASP A 356 16.06 18.61 -6.65
C ASP A 356 16.31 17.66 -7.85
N HIS A 357 15.80 16.42 -7.81
CA HIS A 357 16.09 15.38 -8.80
C HIS A 357 14.97 15.25 -9.83
N ASN A 358 14.98 14.16 -10.62
CA ASN A 358 13.89 13.82 -11.55
C ASN A 358 13.04 12.72 -10.92
N ASP A 359 11.86 13.09 -10.46
CA ASP A 359 10.94 12.26 -9.70
C ASP A 359 9.59 12.15 -10.43
N ASN A 360 8.82 11.11 -10.10
CA ASN A 360 7.45 10.95 -10.58
C ASN A 360 6.51 11.14 -9.38
N LEU A 361 5.89 12.32 -9.28
CA LEU A 361 4.95 12.66 -8.23
C LEU A 361 3.54 12.35 -8.71
N ASN A 362 2.84 11.42 -8.05
CA ASN A 362 1.46 11.09 -8.34
C ASN A 362 0.59 11.38 -7.12
N GLY A 363 -0.23 12.43 -7.14
CA GLY A 363 -1.08 12.86 -6.02
C GLY A 363 -2.19 11.86 -5.66
N ARG A 364 -2.59 10.99 -6.59
CA ARG A 364 -3.77 10.11 -6.49
C ARG A 364 -5.05 10.93 -6.21
N ASP A 365 -6.00 10.40 -5.43
CA ASP A 365 -7.24 11.13 -5.10
C ASP A 365 -7.01 12.18 -3.98
N GLY A 366 -7.81 13.26 -3.91
CA GLY A 366 -7.76 14.26 -2.83
C GLY A 366 -7.19 15.62 -3.24
N ASN A 367 -7.25 16.64 -2.36
CA ASN A 367 -6.72 17.99 -2.66
C ASN A 367 -5.36 18.20 -1.98
N GLY A 368 -4.26 18.04 -2.71
CA GLY A 368 -2.89 18.14 -2.19
C GLY A 368 -2.12 19.38 -2.61
N THR A 369 -0.88 19.46 -2.14
CA THR A 369 0.20 20.28 -2.70
C THR A 369 1.28 19.34 -3.22
N LEU A 370 1.65 19.47 -4.49
CA LEU A 370 2.75 18.73 -5.10
C LEU A 370 3.88 19.71 -5.40
N VAL A 371 5.09 19.43 -4.90
CA VAL A 371 6.30 20.23 -5.09
C VAL A 371 7.34 19.38 -5.82
N GLY A 372 7.44 19.55 -7.13
CA GLY A 372 8.47 18.92 -7.94
C GLY A 372 9.76 19.73 -8.00
N GLY A 373 10.88 19.08 -8.27
CA GLY A 373 12.06 19.68 -8.91
C GLY A 373 12.01 19.43 -10.42
N ASN A 374 12.96 18.69 -11.00
CA ASN A 374 12.97 18.35 -12.43
C ASN A 374 12.01 17.18 -12.76
N ASP A 375 10.74 17.32 -12.37
CA ASP A 375 9.85 16.18 -12.13
C ASP A 375 8.72 16.01 -13.16
N ILE A 376 8.19 14.79 -13.21
CA ILE A 376 6.88 14.45 -13.81
C ILE A 376 5.85 14.52 -12.68
N VAL A 377 4.86 15.41 -12.80
CA VAL A 377 3.82 15.63 -11.80
C VAL A 377 2.46 15.22 -12.37
N VAL A 378 1.84 14.22 -11.76
CA VAL A 378 0.48 13.73 -12.01
C VAL A 378 -0.36 14.10 -10.78
N SER A 379 -1.35 14.99 -10.93
CA SER A 379 -2.21 15.40 -9.80
C SER A 379 -3.12 14.24 -9.35
N GLY A 380 -3.78 13.56 -10.29
CA GLY A 380 -4.80 12.58 -9.97
C GLY A 380 -6.18 13.25 -9.84
N VAL A 381 -7.09 12.71 -9.03
CA VAL A 381 -8.48 13.23 -8.92
C VAL A 381 -8.64 14.13 -7.70
N GLY A 382 -8.85 15.42 -7.91
CA GLY A 382 -9.01 16.43 -6.86
C GLY A 382 -8.53 17.81 -7.33
N SER A 383 -8.72 18.87 -6.55
CA SER A 383 -8.12 20.18 -6.86
C SER A 383 -6.78 20.32 -6.14
N ASP A 384 -5.69 20.07 -6.85
CA ASP A 384 -4.33 20.06 -6.33
C ASP A 384 -3.58 21.38 -6.60
N ARG A 385 -2.75 21.80 -5.66
CA ARG A 385 -1.80 22.91 -5.85
C ARG A 385 -0.46 22.38 -6.34
N LEU A 386 -0.15 22.61 -7.61
CA LEU A 386 1.07 22.11 -8.26
C LEU A 386 2.15 23.20 -8.27
N THR A 387 3.34 22.86 -7.81
CA THR A 387 4.53 23.73 -7.80
C THR A 387 5.68 22.91 -8.36
N GLY A 388 6.31 23.36 -9.44
CA GLY A 388 7.34 22.62 -10.16
C GLY A 388 8.79 22.93 -9.74
N GLY A 389 9.03 23.97 -8.94
CA GLY A 389 10.38 24.34 -8.51
C GLY A 389 11.31 24.76 -9.66
N THR A 390 12.62 24.55 -9.48
CA THR A 390 13.62 24.84 -10.52
C THR A 390 13.75 23.66 -11.48
N GLY A 391 13.99 23.92 -12.78
CA GLY A 391 14.18 22.86 -13.77
C GLY A 391 13.13 22.83 -14.87
N SER A 392 13.13 21.78 -15.69
CA SER A 392 12.10 21.50 -16.70
C SER A 392 11.09 20.49 -16.17
N LYS A 393 9.79 20.82 -16.23
CA LYS A 393 8.73 20.04 -15.57
C LYS A 393 7.69 19.53 -16.56
N LYS A 394 7.05 18.41 -16.23
CA LYS A 394 5.92 17.87 -16.99
C LYS A 394 4.69 17.69 -16.09
N PHE A 395 3.67 18.50 -16.30
CA PHE A 395 2.38 18.38 -15.63
C PHE A 395 1.46 17.50 -16.49
N VAL A 396 1.07 16.33 -16.01
CA VAL A 396 0.36 15.32 -16.80
C VAL A 396 -1.13 15.37 -16.51
N PHE A 397 -1.93 15.46 -17.57
CA PHE A 397 -3.39 15.44 -17.52
C PHE A 397 -3.91 14.29 -18.37
N SER A 398 -4.63 13.36 -17.74
CA SER A 398 -5.04 12.09 -18.37
C SER A 398 -6.54 11.97 -18.61
N SER A 399 -7.37 12.75 -17.91
CA SER A 399 -8.82 12.66 -17.99
C SER A 399 -9.55 13.96 -17.64
N GLN A 400 -10.84 14.01 -17.97
CA GLN A 400 -11.71 15.18 -17.77
C GLN A 400 -12.12 15.40 -16.30
N GLY A 401 -11.91 14.39 -15.45
CA GLY A 401 -12.40 14.34 -14.06
C GLY A 401 -11.32 14.54 -13.01
N GLU A 402 -10.12 14.96 -13.41
CA GLU A 402 -8.97 15.12 -12.52
C GLU A 402 -9.10 16.32 -11.57
N GLY A 403 -10.01 17.28 -11.83
CA GLY A 403 -10.15 18.50 -11.03
C GLY A 403 -9.51 19.71 -11.71
N ILE A 404 -9.53 20.88 -11.06
CA ILE A 404 -8.94 22.12 -11.60
C ILE A 404 -7.74 22.51 -10.75
N ASP A 405 -6.55 22.25 -11.27
CA ASP A 405 -5.31 22.39 -10.51
C ASP A 405 -4.64 23.76 -10.71
N PRO A 406 -4.43 24.56 -9.64
CA PRO A 406 -3.54 25.71 -9.69
C PRO A 406 -2.06 25.29 -9.79
N ILE A 407 -1.44 25.52 -10.96
CA ILE A 407 0.02 25.47 -11.16
C ILE A 407 0.62 26.84 -10.79
N THR A 408 1.58 26.88 -9.88
CA THR A 408 1.99 28.16 -9.24
C THR A 408 3.24 28.83 -9.80
N ASP A 409 4.07 28.13 -10.55
CA ASP A 409 5.41 28.57 -10.99
C ASP A 409 5.80 28.09 -12.40
N PHE A 410 4.82 27.85 -13.27
CA PHE A 410 5.04 27.41 -14.65
C PHE A 410 5.93 28.37 -15.45
N ASN A 411 6.98 27.84 -16.07
CA ASN A 411 7.88 28.55 -16.97
C ASN A 411 7.70 28.07 -18.42
N SER A 412 7.21 28.96 -19.30
CA SER A 412 6.95 28.62 -20.72
C SER A 412 8.17 28.25 -21.55
N VAL A 413 9.39 28.47 -21.05
CA VAL A 413 10.63 28.06 -21.75
C VAL A 413 10.97 26.60 -21.44
N ASP A 414 10.73 26.16 -20.21
CA ASP A 414 11.27 24.90 -19.68
C ASP A 414 10.18 23.87 -19.34
N ASP A 415 8.93 24.29 -19.12
CA ASP A 415 7.85 23.45 -18.61
C ASP A 415 6.83 23.07 -19.69
N PHE A 416 6.24 21.89 -19.49
CA PHE A 416 5.31 21.27 -20.42
C PHE A 416 4.04 20.77 -19.72
N LEU A 417 2.91 20.87 -20.42
CA LEU A 417 1.66 20.20 -20.09
C LEU A 417 1.54 18.96 -20.98
N ALA A 418 1.55 17.77 -20.38
CA ALA A 418 1.36 16.52 -21.10
C ALA A 418 -0.13 16.17 -21.16
N VAL A 419 -0.73 16.35 -22.34
CA VAL A 419 -2.16 16.15 -22.62
C VAL A 419 -2.41 15.00 -23.61
N GLN A 420 -1.37 14.26 -24.00
CA GLN A 420 -1.45 13.11 -24.92
C GLN A 420 -2.56 12.14 -24.55
N THR A 421 -2.61 11.74 -23.28
CA THR A 421 -3.60 10.75 -22.80
C THR A 421 -5.01 11.32 -22.88
N LEU A 422 -5.21 12.57 -22.45
CA LEU A 422 -6.49 13.28 -22.60
C LEU A 422 -6.94 13.32 -24.06
N LEU A 423 -6.08 13.78 -24.98
CA LEU A 423 -6.42 13.90 -26.40
C LEU A 423 -6.69 12.55 -27.07
N THR A 424 -5.97 11.50 -26.66
CA THR A 424 -6.22 10.13 -27.12
C THR A 424 -7.62 9.66 -26.72
N HIS A 425 -8.04 9.94 -25.49
CA HIS A 425 -9.42 9.64 -25.03
C HIS A 425 -10.48 10.43 -25.79
N LEU A 426 -10.14 11.61 -26.33
CA LEU A 426 -11.01 12.40 -27.20
C LEU A 426 -10.99 11.94 -28.67
N ASN A 427 -10.23 10.90 -29.01
CA ASN A 427 -9.98 10.44 -30.39
C ASN A 427 -9.41 11.54 -31.30
N TYR A 428 -8.68 12.50 -30.73
CA TYR A 428 -7.99 13.52 -31.50
C TYR A 428 -6.83 12.89 -32.28
N THR A 429 -6.73 13.22 -33.57
CA THR A 429 -5.71 12.67 -34.49
C THR A 429 -4.95 13.74 -35.27
N GLY A 430 -5.20 15.02 -34.95
CA GLY A 430 -4.51 16.14 -35.58
C GLY A 430 -3.09 16.35 -35.03
N ILE A 431 -2.42 17.38 -35.53
CA ILE A 431 -1.03 17.72 -35.17
C ILE A 431 -0.89 19.05 -34.43
N ASP A 432 -1.98 19.79 -34.27
CA ASP A 432 -2.04 21.08 -33.58
C ASP A 432 -3.38 21.24 -32.85
N PRO A 433 -3.48 20.71 -31.61
CA PRO A 433 -4.73 20.73 -30.84
C PRO A 433 -5.13 22.15 -30.44
N ILE A 434 -4.24 23.14 -30.54
CA ILE A 434 -4.58 24.54 -30.31
C ILE A 434 -5.27 25.10 -31.55
N ALA A 435 -4.69 24.89 -32.75
CA ALA A 435 -5.29 25.33 -34.00
C ALA A 435 -6.60 24.60 -34.32
N ASP A 436 -6.71 23.34 -33.92
CA ASP A 436 -7.94 22.53 -34.05
C ASP A 436 -8.96 22.83 -32.92
N GLY A 437 -8.56 23.67 -31.95
CA GLY A 437 -9.30 24.14 -30.78
C GLY A 437 -9.81 23.05 -29.84
N TYR A 438 -9.03 21.98 -29.69
CA TYR A 438 -9.15 21.06 -28.58
C TYR A 438 -8.54 21.62 -27.29
N ILE A 439 -7.55 22.51 -27.37
CA ILE A 439 -6.87 23.12 -26.22
C ILE A 439 -6.73 24.63 -26.42
N ARG A 440 -6.91 25.43 -25.37
CA ARG A 440 -6.62 26.87 -25.38
C ARG A 440 -6.15 27.39 -24.03
N GLY A 441 -5.38 28.48 -24.06
CA GLY A 441 -5.08 29.30 -22.87
C GLY A 441 -5.89 30.60 -22.91
N ILE A 442 -6.65 30.91 -21.85
CA ILE A 442 -7.38 32.17 -21.71
C ILE A 442 -6.90 32.94 -20.49
N GLN A 443 -6.60 34.23 -20.67
CA GLN A 443 -6.22 35.11 -19.57
C GLN A 443 -7.41 35.28 -18.61
N SER A 444 -7.16 35.10 -17.32
CA SER A 444 -8.09 35.37 -16.23
C SER A 444 -7.33 36.08 -15.12
N GLU A 445 -7.51 37.40 -15.00
CA GLU A 445 -6.73 38.26 -14.10
C GLU A 445 -5.21 38.07 -14.32
N SER A 446 -4.45 37.74 -13.27
CA SER A 446 -3.02 37.45 -13.35
C SER A 446 -2.70 36.02 -13.81
N SER A 447 -3.71 35.17 -13.99
CA SER A 447 -3.54 33.74 -14.30
C SER A 447 -3.98 33.40 -15.72
N THR A 448 -3.58 32.23 -16.21
CA THR A 448 -4.07 31.66 -17.47
C THR A 448 -4.84 30.39 -17.20
N LEU A 449 -6.09 30.32 -17.67
CA LEU A 449 -6.89 29.11 -17.66
C LEU A 449 -6.54 28.26 -18.86
N ILE A 450 -6.01 27.06 -18.64
CA ILE A 450 -5.86 26.05 -19.67
C ILE A 450 -7.18 25.33 -19.78
N GLN A 451 -7.78 25.36 -20.96
CA GLN A 451 -9.09 24.79 -21.23
C GLN A 451 -9.01 23.79 -22.36
N PHE A 452 -9.90 22.81 -22.33
CA PHE A 452 -10.05 21.83 -23.40
C PHE A 452 -11.49 21.80 -23.91
N ASP A 453 -11.65 21.40 -25.16
CA ASP A 453 -12.95 21.11 -25.79
C ASP A 453 -12.99 19.64 -26.21
N ILE A 454 -14.10 18.95 -25.89
CA ILE A 454 -14.23 17.50 -26.13
C ILE A 454 -14.45 17.15 -27.60
N ASP A 455 -14.95 18.10 -28.39
CA ASP A 455 -15.25 17.89 -29.82
C ASP A 455 -14.59 18.93 -30.75
N GLY A 456 -13.73 19.79 -30.21
CA GLY A 456 -12.91 20.74 -30.96
C GLY A 456 -13.70 21.84 -31.67
N LEU A 457 -13.06 22.64 -32.52
CA LEU A 457 -13.68 23.83 -33.15
C LEU A 457 -14.94 23.57 -33.97
N ASN A 458 -15.13 22.34 -34.44
CA ASN A 458 -16.25 21.96 -35.29
C ASN A 458 -17.41 21.30 -34.52
N GLY A 459 -17.26 21.17 -33.21
CA GLY A 459 -18.23 20.56 -32.33
C GLY A 459 -19.20 21.57 -31.69
N ASN A 460 -20.07 21.06 -30.80
CA ASN A 460 -21.05 21.87 -30.08
C ASN A 460 -20.75 21.97 -28.58
N SER A 461 -19.67 21.35 -28.14
CA SER A 461 -19.32 21.34 -26.73
C SER A 461 -18.72 22.67 -26.31
N ILE A 462 -18.72 22.92 -25.01
CA ILE A 462 -18.12 24.12 -24.44
C ILE A 462 -16.79 23.77 -23.82
N PHE A 463 -15.84 24.69 -23.96
CA PHE A 463 -14.56 24.57 -23.29
C PHE A 463 -14.72 24.44 -21.78
N SER A 464 -14.03 23.45 -21.22
CA SER A 464 -13.93 23.20 -19.78
C SER A 464 -12.50 23.48 -19.31
N THR A 465 -12.34 24.03 -18.11
CA THR A 465 -11.01 24.32 -17.55
C THR A 465 -10.36 23.03 -17.06
N LEU A 466 -9.11 22.81 -17.49
CA LEU A 466 -8.25 21.70 -17.09
C LEU A 466 -7.34 22.11 -15.91
N ALA A 467 -6.71 23.29 -16.00
CA ALA A 467 -5.79 23.79 -14.99
C ALA A 467 -5.77 25.32 -14.99
N THR A 468 -5.30 25.89 -13.89
CA THR A 468 -5.05 27.34 -13.77
C THR A 468 -3.55 27.57 -13.57
N ILE A 469 -2.90 28.23 -14.52
CA ILE A 469 -1.51 28.65 -14.37
C ILE A 469 -1.47 30.03 -13.71
N SER A 470 -1.00 30.07 -12.49
CA SER A 470 -0.92 31.31 -11.68
C SER A 470 0.18 32.22 -12.19
N ASN A 471 -0.07 33.54 -12.20
CA ASN A 471 0.92 34.55 -12.58
C ASN A 471 1.52 34.37 -13.99
N PHE A 472 0.75 33.77 -14.90
CA PHE A 472 1.16 33.47 -16.27
C PHE A 472 0.32 34.22 -17.29
N ILE A 473 0.97 34.78 -18.32
CA ILE A 473 0.33 35.56 -19.38
C ILE A 473 -0.06 34.61 -20.51
N ALA A 474 -1.34 34.60 -20.88
CA ALA A 474 -1.92 33.64 -21.83
C ALA A 474 -1.27 33.71 -23.23
N SER A 475 -0.78 34.89 -23.65
CA SER A 475 -0.07 35.03 -24.92
C SER A 475 1.27 34.29 -24.98
N ASN A 476 1.80 33.84 -23.84
CA ASN A 476 3.02 33.04 -23.76
C ASN A 476 2.73 31.54 -23.84
N PHE A 477 1.46 31.13 -23.78
CA PHE A 477 1.07 29.74 -24.01
C PHE A 477 1.09 29.42 -25.50
N SER A 478 1.76 28.35 -25.88
CA SER A 478 1.90 27.93 -27.28
C SER A 478 1.95 26.41 -27.42
N LEU A 479 1.96 25.92 -28.66
CA LEU A 479 2.12 24.50 -28.97
C LEU A 479 3.40 23.89 -28.37
N ASN A 480 4.46 24.70 -28.21
CA ASN A 480 5.73 24.26 -27.61
C ASN A 480 5.60 23.90 -26.12
N ASN A 481 4.52 24.32 -25.47
CA ASN A 481 4.25 24.01 -24.08
C ASN A 481 3.44 22.72 -23.91
N LEU A 482 3.11 22.01 -25.00
CA LEU A 482 2.31 20.78 -24.97
C LEU A 482 3.14 19.55 -25.34
N ILE A 483 2.87 18.44 -24.65
CA ILE A 483 3.27 17.08 -25.05
C ILE A 483 1.98 16.32 -25.34
N PHE A 484 1.74 15.94 -26.60
CA PHE A 484 0.42 15.47 -27.04
C PHE A 484 0.45 14.60 -28.29
#